data_AF-A0A847S8U7-F1
#
_entry.id   AF-A0A847S8U7-F1
#
_cell.length_a   1.000
_cell.length_b   1.000
_cell.length_c   1.000
_cell.angle_alpha   90.00
_cell.angle_beta   90.00
_cell.angle_gamma   90.00
#
_symmetry.space_group_name_H-M   'P 1'
#
loop_
_entity.id
_entity.type
_entity.pdbx_description
1 polymer ?
#
loop_
_entity_poly.entity_id
_entity_poly.type
_entity_poly.pdbx_seq_one_letter_code
_entity_poly.pdbx_strand_id
1 'polypeptide(L)'
;MYWVDRCICTGILFSEVLALEGDLRTRMQHSGAGLNCKHCRPFLREAIASGSPRVVLQPDHPQFAVLVQHFHLSDEAQAPGCQSSTGSA
;
A
#
# COMPACT_ATOMS: atom_id res chain seq x y z
N MET A 1 10.24 12.04 -0.51
CA MET A 1 8.80 11.86 -0.81
C MET A 1 8.43 10.46 -0.36
N TYR A 2 7.48 10.32 0.55
CA TYR A 2 7.14 9.05 1.17
C TYR A 2 5.89 8.47 0.53
N TRP A 3 5.83 7.15 0.36
CA TRP A 3 4.70 6.50 -0.28
C TRP A 3 4.38 5.15 0.36
N VAL A 4 3.12 4.76 0.24
CA VAL A 4 2.62 3.43 0.65
C VAL A 4 1.85 2.84 -0.52
N ASP A 5 2.13 1.57 -0.81
CA ASP A 5 1.51 0.81 -1.90
C ASP A 5 0.89 -0.50 -1.46
N ARG A 6 0.93 -0.81 -0.17
CA ARG A 6 0.49 -2.09 0.37
C ARG A 6 0.00 -1.97 1.79
N CYS A 7 -0.75 -2.96 2.24
CA CYS A 7 -1.12 -3.06 3.64
C CYS A 7 0.02 -3.68 4.46
N ILE A 8 0.53 -2.97 5.48
CA ILE A 8 1.67 -3.46 6.28
C ILE A 8 1.42 -4.81 6.97
N CYS A 9 0.18 -5.06 7.41
CA CYS A 9 -0.13 -6.23 8.23
C CYS A 9 -0.46 -7.49 7.44
N THR A 10 -0.74 -7.34 6.14
CA THR A 10 -1.10 -8.47 5.27
C THR A 10 -0.18 -8.57 4.05
N GLY A 11 0.66 -7.58 3.78
CA GLY A 11 1.53 -7.49 2.60
C GLY A 11 0.81 -7.19 1.28
N ILE A 12 -0.52 -7.20 1.28
CA ILE A 12 -1.35 -7.06 0.07
C ILE A 12 -1.14 -5.71 -0.60
N LEU A 13 -0.87 -5.73 -1.90
CA LEU A 13 -0.66 -4.52 -2.70
C LEU A 13 -1.99 -3.81 -2.96
N PHE A 14 -1.97 -2.48 -2.92
CA PHE A 14 -3.13 -1.68 -3.29
C PHE A 14 -3.51 -1.85 -4.75
N SER A 15 -2.55 -2.18 -5.64
CA SER A 15 -2.86 -2.55 -7.03
C SER A 15 -3.75 -3.79 -7.13
N GLU A 16 -3.54 -4.79 -6.27
CA GLU A 16 -4.39 -5.99 -6.21
C GLU A 16 -5.79 -5.62 -5.71
N VAL A 17 -5.87 -4.72 -4.71
CA VAL A 17 -7.17 -4.25 -4.20
C VAL A 17 -7.91 -3.37 -5.21
N LEU A 18 -7.19 -2.60 -6.01
CA LEU A 18 -7.76 -1.75 -7.07
C LEU A 18 -8.31 -2.55 -8.23
N ALA A 19 -7.74 -3.72 -8.51
CA ALA A 19 -8.23 -4.64 -9.54
C ALA A 19 -9.56 -5.31 -9.16
N LEU A 20 -9.99 -5.24 -7.90
CA LEU A 20 -11.26 -5.77 -7.42
C LEU A 20 -12.41 -4.79 -7.69
N GLU A 21 -13.55 -5.34 -8.09
CA GLU A 21 -14.79 -4.58 -8.24
C GLU A 21 -15.50 -4.36 -6.90
N GLY A 22 -16.40 -3.37 -6.88
CA GLY A 22 -17.22 -3.05 -5.72
C GLY A 22 -16.66 -1.91 -4.86
N ASP A 23 -17.34 -1.66 -3.74
CA ASP A 23 -17.01 -0.59 -2.81
C ASP A 23 -15.80 -0.93 -1.91
N LEU A 24 -15.35 0.03 -1.11
CA LEU A 24 -14.23 -0.16 -0.17
C LEU A 24 -14.42 -1.40 0.72
N ARG A 25 -15.63 -1.66 1.21
CA ARG A 25 -15.89 -2.79 2.11
C ARG A 25 -15.79 -4.10 1.36
N THR A 26 -16.38 -4.21 0.16
CA THR A 26 -16.28 -5.38 -0.70
C THR A 26 -14.82 -5.68 -1.04
N ARG A 27 -14.07 -4.68 -1.49
CA ARG A 27 -12.65 -4.83 -1.83
C ARG A 27 -11.81 -5.27 -0.62
N MET A 28 -12.09 -4.75 0.57
CA MET A 28 -11.45 -5.18 1.82
C MET A 28 -11.82 -6.61 2.21
N GLN A 29 -13.07 -7.04 2.00
CA GLN A 29 -13.52 -8.40 2.27
C GLN A 29 -12.88 -9.43 1.34
N HIS A 30 -12.74 -9.09 0.06
CA HIS A 30 -12.11 -9.96 -0.94
C HIS A 30 -10.59 -10.07 -0.76
N SER A 31 -9.92 -8.94 -0.56
CA SER A 31 -8.46 -8.94 -0.39
C SER A 31 -8.03 -9.36 1.02
N GLY A 32 -8.77 -8.96 2.05
CA GLY A 32 -8.32 -9.01 3.45
C GLY A 32 -7.53 -7.77 3.87
N ALA A 33 -7.21 -6.86 2.93
CA ALA A 33 -6.49 -5.62 3.24
C ALA A 33 -7.31 -4.73 4.17
N GLY A 34 -6.67 -4.22 5.23
CA GLY A 34 -7.31 -3.32 6.19
C GLY A 34 -8.31 -3.98 7.14
N LEU A 35 -8.55 -5.28 7.07
CA LEU A 35 -9.40 -5.98 8.05
C LEU A 35 -8.67 -6.29 9.35
N ASN A 36 -7.38 -6.60 9.28
CA ASN A 36 -6.58 -7.03 10.44
C ASN A 36 -6.22 -5.85 11.37
N CYS A 37 -5.13 -5.13 11.09
CA CYS A 37 -4.63 -4.07 11.97
C CYS A 37 -5.23 -2.69 11.73
N LYS A 38 -6.03 -2.51 10.67
CA LYS A 38 -6.70 -1.26 10.31
C LYS A 38 -5.78 -0.05 9.96
N HIS A 39 -4.47 -0.14 10.19
CA HIS A 39 -3.50 0.93 9.90
C HIS A 39 -3.43 1.33 8.42
N CYS A 40 -3.67 0.39 7.51
CA CYS A 40 -3.64 0.65 6.07
C CYS A 40 -4.98 1.20 5.50
N ARG A 41 -6.05 1.28 6.31
CA ARG A 41 -7.37 1.78 5.86
C ARG A 41 -7.37 3.21 5.30
N PRO A 42 -6.73 4.20 5.95
CA PRO A 42 -6.68 5.56 5.40
C PRO A 42 -6.03 5.60 4.02
N PHE A 43 -4.90 4.90 3.86
CA PHE A 43 -4.19 4.81 2.58
C PHE A 43 -4.98 4.02 1.54
N LEU A 44 -5.65 2.94 1.95
CA LEU A 44 -6.48 2.16 1.03
C LEU A 44 -7.67 2.98 0.50
N ARG A 45 -8.28 3.80 1.36
CA ARG A 45 -9.34 4.73 0.95
C ARG A 45 -8.81 5.74 -0.06
N GLU A 46 -7.62 6.30 0.19
CA GLU A 46 -6.98 7.25 -0.71
C GLU A 46 -6.62 6.61 -2.07
N ALA A 47 -6.08 5.39 -2.05
CA ALA A 47 -5.74 4.63 -3.26
C ALA A 47 -6.99 4.38 -4.13
N ILE A 48 -8.09 3.99 -3.50
CA ILE A 48 -9.37 3.76 -4.20
C ILE A 48 -9.95 5.08 -4.72
N ALA A 49 -9.91 6.15 -3.94
CA ALA A 49 -10.45 7.46 -4.34
C ALA A 49 -9.66 8.08 -5.50
N SER A 50 -8.33 7.94 -5.47
CA SER A 50 -7.42 8.47 -6.50
C SER A 50 -7.27 7.53 -7.72
N GLY A 51 -7.65 6.26 -7.59
CA GLY A 51 -7.35 5.22 -8.58
C GLY A 51 -5.86 4.88 -8.67
N SER A 52 -5.02 5.39 -7.77
CA SER A 52 -3.58 5.16 -7.77
C SER A 52 -3.21 4.08 -6.75
N PRO A 53 -2.44 3.04 -7.12
CA PRO A 53 -1.94 2.06 -6.16
C PRO A 53 -0.88 2.64 -5.23
N ARG A 54 -0.31 3.81 -5.54
CA ARG A 54 0.70 4.47 -4.72
C ARG A 54 0.11 5.73 -4.10
N VAL A 55 0.02 5.73 -2.77
CA VAL A 55 -0.41 6.89 -1.99
C VAL A 55 0.82 7.64 -1.52
N VAL A 56 0.97 8.87 -1.99
CA VAL A 56 2.10 9.74 -1.66
C VAL A 56 1.70 10.61 -0.48
N LEU A 57 2.53 10.63 0.56
CA LEU A 57 2.34 11.51 1.70
C LEU A 57 3.47 12.53 1.79
N GLN A 58 3.08 13.78 2.01
CA GLN A 58 4.00 14.83 2.44
C GLN A 58 4.17 14.81 3.97
N PRO A 59 5.30 15.32 4.52
CA PRO A 59 5.54 15.32 5.97
C PRO A 59 4.50 16.08 6.80
N ASP A 60 3.84 17.08 6.19
CA ASP A 60 2.76 17.87 6.78
C ASP A 60 1.40 17.17 6.75
N HIS A 61 1.28 16.02 6.09
CA HIS A 61 0.02 15.29 5.98
C HIS A 61 -0.35 14.63 7.33
N PRO A 62 -1.61 14.70 7.80
CA PRO A 62 -2.00 14.13 9.09
C PRO A 62 -1.80 12.61 9.20
N GLN A 63 -1.80 11.91 8.07
CA GLN A 63 -1.54 10.47 8.03
C GLN A 63 -0.05 10.11 7.97
N PHE A 64 0.84 11.10 7.84
CA PHE A 64 2.29 10.90 7.80
C PHE A 64 2.80 10.25 9.09
N ALA A 65 2.28 10.63 10.25
CA ALA A 65 2.62 10.03 11.53
C ALA A 65 2.28 8.52 11.57
N VAL A 66 1.14 8.11 11.03
CA VAL A 66 0.73 6.70 10.94
C VAL A 66 1.66 5.92 10.02
N LEU A 67 2.04 6.55 8.89
CA LEU A 67 3.00 6.00 7.95
C LEU A 67 4.38 5.83 8.62
N VAL A 68 4.95 6.83 9.27
CA VAL A 68 6.25 6.73 9.96
C VAL A 68 6.24 5.72 11.10
N GLN A 69 5.15 5.65 11.87
CA GLN A 69 5.05 4.81 13.07
C GLN A 69 4.85 3.33 12.76
N HIS A 70 4.12 3.02 11.68
CA HIS A 70 3.70 1.64 11.39
C HIS A 70 4.30 1.08 10.10
N PHE A 71 4.68 1.92 9.16
CA PHE A 71 5.35 1.50 7.94
C PHE A 71 6.83 1.81 8.15
N HIS A 72 7.66 0.77 8.23
CA HIS A 72 9.10 0.97 8.15
C HIS A 72 9.37 1.65 6.80
N LEU A 73 9.60 2.95 6.85
CA LEU A 73 10.00 3.75 5.71
C LEU A 73 11.37 3.25 5.29
N SER A 74 11.39 2.26 4.42
CA SER A 74 12.61 1.92 3.71
C SER A 74 12.91 3.15 2.86
N ASP A 75 14.11 3.71 3.05
CA ASP A 75 14.65 4.90 2.37
C ASP A 75 14.78 4.72 0.84
N GLU A 76 14.10 3.73 0.27
CA GLU A 76 14.20 3.35 -1.12
C GLU A 76 13.32 4.27 -1.97
N ALA A 77 13.93 5.38 -2.33
CA ALA A 77 13.82 5.98 -3.66
C ALA A 77 14.26 5.01 -4.81
N GLN A 78 14.19 3.69 -4.61
CA GLN A 78 14.60 2.69 -5.60
C GLN A 78 13.37 1.97 -6.13
N ALA A 79 13.00 2.40 -7.34
CA ALA A 79 12.17 1.64 -8.26
C ALA A 79 12.70 0.21 -8.41
N PRO A 80 11.83 -0.77 -8.70
CA PRO A 80 12.22 -2.17 -8.81
C PRO A 80 13.21 -2.33 -9.96
N GLY A 81 14.47 -2.58 -9.62
CA GLY A 81 15.36 -3.27 -10.52
C GLY A 81 14.75 -4.65 -10.78
N CYS A 82 14.22 -4.84 -11.98
CA CYS A 82 14.07 -6.17 -12.54
C CYS A 82 15.43 -6.87 -12.44
N GLN A 83 15.64 -7.69 -11.42
CA GLN A 83 16.62 -8.76 -11.51
C GLN A 83 15.93 -9.92 -12.22
N SER A 84 15.82 -9.78 -13.54
CA SER A 84 15.74 -10.93 -14.42
C SER A 84 17.09 -11.65 -14.41
N SER A 85 17.03 -12.99 -14.49
CA SER A 85 18.12 -13.93 -14.81
C SER A 85 19.19 -14.11 -13.72
N THR A 86 19.65 -15.31 -13.33
CA THR A 86 19.64 -16.67 -13.92
C THR A 86 20.23 -17.63 -12.89
N GLY A 87 19.82 -18.91 -12.92
CA GLY A 87 20.74 -20.00 -12.58
C GLY A 87 20.28 -20.95 -11.49
N SER A 88 19.52 -21.96 -11.88
CA SER A 88 19.49 -23.26 -11.22
C SER A 88 20.85 -23.98 -11.33
N ALA A 89 21.03 -24.96 -10.44
CA ALA A 89 22.08 -25.99 -10.34
C ALA A 89 23.30 -25.63 -9.48
#